data_AF-A0A7T3ADK3-F1
#
_entry.id   AF-A0A7T3ADK3-F1
#
_cell.length_a   1.000
_cell.length_b   1.000
_cell.length_c   1.000
_cell.angle_alpha   90.00
_cell.angle_beta   90.00
_cell.angle_gamma   90.00
#
_symmetry.space_group_name_H-M   'P 1'
#
loop_
_entity.id
_entity.type
_entity.pdbx_description
1 polymer ?
#
loop_
_entity_poly.entity_id
_entity_poly.type
_entity_poly.pdbx_seq_one_letter_code
_entity_poly.pdbx_strand_id
1 'polypeptide(L)'
;MHHQHLRFEPPRLWQSWGLGLSDGRTTPFRGGWQSGVLWERPFASRPASAVSLGAGNGALSRNYRAGNPVDSPRLDGSETIFELTYSDEIIKGISVQPDIQYVLNPSADSTIDDALVLGLRFRIAWSSH
;
A
#
# COMPACT_ATOMS: atom_id res chain seq x y z
N MET A 1 17.67 1.19 43.95
CA MET A 1 17.30 1.91 42.71
C MET A 1 17.86 1.13 41.53
N HIS A 2 17.03 0.35 40.83
CA HIS A 2 17.47 -0.50 39.72
C HIS A 2 17.09 0.22 38.41
N HIS A 3 18.04 0.94 37.81
CA HIS A 3 17.89 1.45 36.46
C HIS A 3 18.03 0.28 35.49
N GLN A 4 16.90 -0.31 35.08
CA GLN A 4 16.90 -1.19 33.91
C GLN A 4 17.16 -0.30 32.69
N HIS A 5 18.35 -0.41 32.12
CA HIS A 5 18.61 0.09 30.78
C HIS A 5 17.67 -0.66 29.83
N LEU A 6 16.58 -0.01 29.41
CA LEU A 6 15.81 -0.42 28.24
C LEU A 6 16.80 -0.40 27.06
N ARG A 7 17.32 -1.57 26.68
CA ARG A 7 18.14 -1.69 25.48
C ARG A 7 17.24 -1.37 24.30
N PHE A 8 17.49 -0.22 23.69
CA PHE A 8 16.90 0.15 22.43
C PHE A 8 17.38 -0.85 21.37
N GLU A 9 16.46 -1.56 20.73
CA GLU A 9 16.77 -2.36 19.54
C GLU A 9 16.97 -1.41 18.35
N PRO A 10 17.96 -1.68 17.48
CA PRO A 10 18.19 -0.85 16.32
C PRO A 10 17.00 -0.93 15.33
N PRO A 11 16.77 0.14 14.56
CA PRO A 11 15.77 0.14 13.50
C PRO A 11 16.02 -1.00 12.50
N ARG A 12 14.93 -1.55 11.95
CA ARG A 12 14.98 -2.64 10.96
C ARG A 12 14.33 -2.19 9.65
N LEU A 13 14.94 -2.58 8.54
CA LEU A 13 14.47 -2.25 7.20
C LEU A 13 14.14 -3.54 6.44
N TRP A 14 12.92 -3.61 5.92
CA TRP A 14 12.48 -4.69 5.05
C TRP A 14 12.14 -4.16 3.67
N GLN A 15 12.38 -4.98 2.65
CA GLN A 15 12.10 -4.67 1.27
C GLN A 15 11.31 -5.82 0.65
N SER A 16 10.35 -5.49 -0.19
CA SER A 16 9.56 -6.45 -0.93
C SER A 16 9.36 -5.98 -2.37
N TRP A 17 9.21 -6.94 -3.26
CA TRP A 17 8.81 -6.71 -4.64
C TRP A 17 8.01 -7.89 -5.15
N GLY A 18 7.23 -7.68 -6.21
CA GLY A 18 6.46 -8.71 -6.85
C GLY A 18 6.16 -8.34 -8.29
N LEU A 19 6.09 -9.35 -9.15
CA LEU A 19 5.70 -9.23 -10.54
C LEU A 19 4.55 -10.21 -10.79
N GLY A 20 3.52 -9.75 -11.50
CA GLY A 20 2.40 -10.56 -11.95
C GLY A 20 2.31 -10.53 -13.47
N LEU A 21 2.07 -11.67 -14.10
CA LEU A 21 1.89 -11.78 -15.55
C LEU A 21 0.60 -12.53 -15.83
N SER A 22 -0.10 -12.15 -16.90
CA SER A 22 -1.31 -12.83 -17.37
C SER A 22 -1.33 -12.87 -18.89
N ASP A 23 -2.11 -13.79 -19.46
CA ASP A 23 -2.28 -13.92 -20.91
C ASP A 23 -2.91 -12.67 -21.55
N GLY A 24 -3.59 -11.83 -20.77
CA GLY A 24 -4.30 -10.64 -21.21
C GLY A 24 -5.42 -10.93 -22.23
N ARG A 25 -5.82 -12.19 -22.38
CA ARG A 25 -6.89 -12.67 -23.27
C ARG A 25 -8.14 -13.02 -22.47
N THR A 26 -7.97 -13.56 -21.28
CA THR A 26 -9.07 -14.01 -20.40
C THR A 26 -9.24 -13.13 -19.17
N THR A 27 -8.31 -12.18 -18.95
CA THR A 27 -8.35 -11.26 -17.81
C THR A 27 -8.23 -9.79 -18.26
N PRO A 28 -8.73 -8.84 -17.45
CA PRO A 28 -8.58 -7.41 -17.69
C PRO A 28 -7.11 -6.93 -17.71
N PHE A 29 -6.20 -7.68 -17.09
CA PHE A 29 -4.82 -7.29 -16.89
C PHE A 29 -3.87 -8.12 -17.76
N ARG A 30 -2.83 -7.50 -18.29
CA ARG A 30 -1.69 -8.24 -18.87
C ARG A 30 -0.62 -8.58 -17.83
N GLY A 31 -0.71 -7.95 -16.66
CA GLY A 31 0.24 -8.12 -15.58
C GLY A 31 0.31 -6.87 -14.71
N GLY A 32 1.37 -6.79 -13.92
CA GLY A 32 1.60 -5.70 -12.98
C GLY A 32 2.85 -5.93 -12.15
N TRP A 33 3.14 -4.98 -11.30
CA TRP A 33 4.24 -5.06 -10.36
C TRP A 33 3.87 -4.38 -9.05
N GLN A 34 4.60 -4.73 -8.00
CA GLN A 34 4.55 -4.06 -6.71
C GLN A 34 5.94 -4.00 -6.10
N SER A 35 6.20 -2.97 -5.31
CA SER A 35 7.42 -2.83 -4.52
C SER A 35 7.12 -2.08 -3.24
N GLY A 36 7.79 -2.43 -2.15
CA GLY A 36 7.60 -1.76 -0.88
C GLY A 36 8.82 -1.80 0.01
N VAL A 37 8.88 -0.82 0.91
CA VAL A 37 9.88 -0.71 1.97
C VAL A 37 9.15 -0.49 3.28
N LEU A 38 9.55 -1.21 4.32
CA LEU A 38 9.05 -1.06 5.68
C LEU A 38 10.22 -0.74 6.61
N TRP A 39 10.11 0.37 7.32
CA TRP A 39 11.04 0.77 8.36
C TRP A 39 10.38 0.61 9.72
N GLU A 40 10.82 -0.40 10.48
CA GLU A 40 10.38 -0.63 11.86
C GLU A 40 11.20 0.25 12.83
N ARG A 41 10.51 0.76 13.85
CA ARG A 41 11.09 1.52 14.97
C ARG A 41 11.85 2.78 14.50
N PRO A 42 11.28 3.64 13.64
CA PRO A 42 11.96 4.84 13.15
C PRO A 42 12.29 5.84 14.27
N PHE A 43 11.54 5.80 15.38
CA PHE A 43 11.74 6.67 16.53
C PHE A 43 11.98 5.86 17.81
N ALA A 44 13.03 6.21 18.55
CA ALA A 44 13.36 5.53 19.80
C ALA A 44 12.27 5.65 20.89
N SER A 45 11.50 6.74 20.86
CA SER A 45 10.36 6.96 21.76
C SER A 45 9.12 6.15 21.40
N ARG A 46 9.06 5.56 20.20
CA ARG A 46 7.92 4.79 19.67
C ARG A 46 8.40 3.45 19.10
N PRO A 47 8.90 2.54 19.95
CA PRO A 47 9.49 1.26 19.51
C PRO A 47 8.46 0.27 18.96
N ALA A 48 7.17 0.55 19.04
CA ALA A 48 6.11 -0.22 18.37
C ALA A 48 5.72 0.34 17.00
N SER A 49 6.31 1.48 16.60
CA SER A 49 5.93 2.16 15.36
C SER A 49 6.65 1.62 14.14
N ALA A 50 6.03 1.78 12.97
CA ALA A 50 6.65 1.51 11.68
C ALA A 50 6.17 2.51 10.61
N VAL A 51 7.02 2.79 9.62
CA VAL A 51 6.67 3.56 8.41
C VAL A 51 6.81 2.64 7.20
N SER A 52 5.85 2.67 6.28
CA SER A 52 5.98 1.97 5.00
C SER A 52 5.79 2.90 3.82
N LEU A 53 6.57 2.66 2.76
CA LEU A 53 6.39 3.25 1.44
C LEU A 53 6.17 2.12 0.44
N GLY A 54 5.13 2.22 -0.36
CA GLY A 54 4.75 1.22 -1.35
C GLY A 54 4.43 1.86 -2.69
N ALA A 55 4.61 1.08 -3.75
CA ALA A 55 4.10 1.40 -5.08
C ALA A 55 3.62 0.12 -5.77
N GLY A 56 2.55 0.23 -6.54
CA GLY A 56 2.00 -0.88 -7.31
C GLY A 56 1.39 -0.40 -8.61
N ASN A 57 1.43 -1.26 -9.63
CA ASN A 57 0.86 -0.99 -10.94
C ASN A 57 0.03 -2.19 -11.42
N GLY A 58 -1.18 -1.90 -11.91
CA GLY A 58 -2.03 -2.85 -12.62
C GLY A 58 -2.10 -2.48 -14.09
N ALA A 59 -1.43 -3.24 -14.96
CA ALA A 59 -1.40 -2.96 -16.39
C ALA A 59 -2.55 -3.65 -17.12
N LEU A 60 -3.42 -2.86 -17.76
CA LEU A 60 -4.56 -3.36 -18.50
C LEU A 60 -4.12 -4.06 -19.79
N SER A 61 -4.85 -5.11 -20.17
CA SER A 61 -4.63 -5.83 -21.41
C SER A 61 -5.14 -5.03 -22.61
N ARG A 62 -4.53 -5.23 -23.79
CA ARG A 62 -5.01 -4.58 -25.02
C ARG A 62 -6.43 -5.01 -25.38
N ASN A 63 -6.75 -6.29 -25.20
CA ASN A 63 -8.06 -6.83 -25.54
C ASN A 63 -9.16 -6.24 -24.65
N TYR A 64 -8.89 -6.10 -23.35
CA TYR A 64 -9.83 -5.47 -22.43
C TYR A 64 -10.12 -4.02 -22.83
N ARG A 65 -9.08 -3.23 -23.11
CA ARG A 65 -9.26 -1.82 -23.54
C ARG A 65 -9.93 -1.69 -24.90
N ALA A 66 -9.62 -2.58 -25.84
CA ALA A 66 -10.25 -2.58 -27.16
C ALA A 66 -11.72 -3.04 -27.13
N GLY A 67 -12.07 -3.87 -26.15
CA GLY A 67 -13.45 -4.31 -25.90
C GLY A 67 -14.27 -3.33 -25.05
N ASN A 68 -13.69 -2.20 -24.65
CA ASN A 68 -14.40 -1.19 -23.89
C ASN A 68 -15.56 -0.62 -24.73
N PRO A 69 -16.79 -0.52 -24.18
CA PRO A 69 -17.93 0.00 -24.94
C PRO A 69 -17.65 1.40 -25.50
N VAL A 70 -18.20 1.69 -26.68
CA VAL A 70 -18.01 2.98 -27.36
C VAL A 70 -18.54 4.15 -26.54
N ASP A 71 -19.62 3.92 -25.79
CA ASP A 71 -20.26 4.92 -24.92
C ASP A 71 -19.62 4.99 -23.51
N SER A 72 -18.61 4.17 -23.24
CA SER A 72 -17.86 4.21 -21.98
C SER A 72 -16.62 5.09 -22.09
N PRO A 73 -16.15 5.69 -20.99
CA PRO A 73 -14.89 6.42 -20.97
C PRO A 73 -13.74 5.59 -21.50
N ARG A 74 -12.83 6.23 -22.23
CA ARG A 74 -11.64 5.56 -22.76
C ARG A 74 -10.77 5.07 -21.60
N LEU A 75 -10.24 3.86 -21.74
CA LEU A 75 -9.32 3.29 -20.76
C LEU A 75 -7.84 3.54 -21.09
N ASP A 76 -7.08 3.95 -20.08
CA ASP A 76 -5.64 4.07 -20.09
C ASP A 76 -4.92 2.73 -19.92
N GLY A 77 -3.60 2.74 -20.06
CA GLY A 77 -2.80 1.51 -20.10
C GLY A 77 -2.64 0.82 -18.75
N SER A 78 -2.80 1.56 -17.65
CA SER A 78 -2.58 1.05 -16.31
C SER A 78 -3.05 2.06 -15.26
N GLU A 79 -3.37 1.53 -14.09
CA GLU A 79 -3.48 2.28 -12.83
C GLU A 79 -2.19 2.09 -12.02
N THR A 80 -1.71 3.15 -11.37
CA THR A 80 -0.57 3.07 -10.44
C THR A 80 -0.92 3.70 -9.11
N ILE A 81 -0.57 3.05 -8.02
CA ILE A 81 -0.83 3.53 -6.66
C ILE A 81 0.51 3.69 -5.96
N PHE A 82 0.74 4.85 -5.35
CA PHE A 82 1.79 5.07 -4.36
C PHE A 82 1.14 5.15 -2.98
N GLU A 83 1.72 4.48 -1.98
CA GLU A 83 1.18 4.41 -0.62
C GLU A 83 2.24 4.81 0.40
N LEU A 84 1.85 5.62 1.39
CA LEU A 84 2.61 5.94 2.59
C LEU A 84 1.76 5.60 3.81
N THR A 85 2.30 4.78 4.71
CA THR A 85 1.65 4.49 5.98
C THR A 85 2.58 4.73 7.15
N TYR A 86 1.98 5.08 8.29
CA TYR A 86 2.65 5.07 9.59
C TYR A 86 1.78 4.27 10.54
N SER A 87 2.28 3.19 11.13
CA SER A 87 1.57 2.42 12.13
C SER A 87 2.21 2.58 13.50
N ASP A 88 1.39 2.58 14.54
CA ASP A 88 1.88 2.61 15.92
C ASP A 88 0.87 2.04 16.89
N GLU A 89 1.36 1.43 17.97
CA GLU A 89 0.54 0.99 19.10
C GLU A 89 0.37 2.16 20.08
N ILE A 90 -0.79 2.82 19.98
CA ILE A 90 -1.08 4.01 20.78
C ILE A 90 -1.49 3.65 22.21
N ILE A 91 -2.13 2.50 22.38
CA ILE A 91 -2.56 1.92 23.66
C ILE A 91 -2.30 0.42 23.54
N LYS A 92 -1.94 -0.24 24.65
CA LYS A 92 -1.68 -1.69 24.64
C LYS A 92 -2.83 -2.47 23.99
N GLY A 93 -2.54 -3.21 22.93
CA GLY A 93 -3.52 -3.97 22.15
C GLY A 93 -4.30 -3.15 21.10
N ILE A 94 -4.04 -1.85 20.95
CA ILE A 94 -4.70 -0.97 19.97
C ILE A 94 -3.64 -0.23 19.15
N SER A 95 -3.59 -0.54 17.86
CA SER A 95 -2.76 0.16 16.89
C SER A 95 -3.58 1.04 15.97
N VAL A 96 -3.01 2.18 15.59
CA VAL A 96 -3.55 3.10 14.59
C VAL A 96 -2.56 3.21 13.44
N GLN A 97 -3.08 3.26 12.22
CA GLN A 97 -2.29 3.44 11.02
C GLN A 97 -2.98 4.39 10.03
N PRO A 98 -2.62 5.68 10.01
CA PRO A 98 -2.91 6.53 8.85
C PRO A 98 -2.29 5.94 7.57
N ASP A 99 -3.01 6.13 6.48
CA ASP A 99 -2.71 5.62 5.15
C ASP A 99 -2.99 6.73 4.14
N ILE A 100 -1.99 7.09 3.34
CA ILE A 100 -2.10 8.09 2.28
C ILE A 100 -1.76 7.40 0.97
N GLN A 101 -2.66 7.47 0.00
CA GLN A 101 -2.44 6.90 -1.32
C GLN A 101 -2.60 7.96 -2.40
N TYR A 102 -1.69 7.97 -3.36
CA TYR A 102 -1.81 8.75 -4.59
C TYR A 102 -2.00 7.78 -5.76
N VAL A 103 -3.14 7.90 -6.43
CA VAL A 103 -3.60 7.00 -7.49
C VAL A 103 -3.53 7.72 -8.83
N LEU A 104 -2.64 7.24 -9.69
CA LEU A 104 -2.52 7.68 -11.08
C LEU A 104 -3.46 6.88 -11.97
N ASN A 105 -4.24 7.58 -12.79
CA ASN A 105 -5.28 7.02 -13.66
C ASN A 105 -6.22 6.04 -12.91
N PRO A 106 -7.02 6.52 -11.94
CA PRO A 106 -7.89 5.67 -11.15
C PRO A 106 -8.82 4.82 -12.03
N SER A 107 -8.96 3.53 -11.73
CA SER A 107 -9.68 2.54 -12.55
C SER A 107 -9.20 2.44 -14.01
N ALA A 108 -8.04 3.03 -14.32
CA ALA A 108 -7.56 3.33 -15.67
C ALA A 108 -8.59 4.07 -16.54
N ASP A 109 -9.53 4.81 -15.96
CA ASP A 109 -10.48 5.64 -16.69
C ASP A 109 -9.85 7.01 -16.99
N SER A 110 -9.66 7.32 -18.27
CA SER A 110 -8.99 8.57 -18.69
C SER A 110 -9.78 9.86 -18.42
N THR A 111 -11.02 9.74 -17.93
CA THR A 111 -11.86 10.88 -17.51
C THR A 111 -11.79 11.17 -16.02
N ILE A 112 -11.14 10.29 -15.24
CA ILE A 112 -10.93 10.47 -13.81
C ILE A 112 -9.54 11.05 -13.60
N ASP A 113 -9.49 12.25 -13.01
CA ASP A 113 -8.23 12.86 -12.59
C ASP A 113 -7.52 12.00 -11.53
N ASP A 114 -6.21 12.17 -11.43
CA ASP A 114 -5.43 11.55 -10.36
C ASP A 114 -6.02 11.85 -8.97
N ALA A 115 -6.01 10.85 -8.10
CA ALA A 115 -6.69 10.92 -6.82
C ALA A 115 -5.73 10.83 -5.63
N LEU A 116 -5.97 11.67 -4.61
CA LEU A 116 -5.38 11.51 -3.28
C LEU A 116 -6.42 10.87 -2.35
N VAL A 117 -6.09 9.72 -1.78
CA VAL A 117 -6.92 8.97 -0.85
C VAL A 117 -6.31 9.04 0.54
N LEU A 118 -7.14 9.34 1.54
CA LEU A 118 -6.76 9.37 2.94
C LEU A 118 -7.55 8.30 3.70
N GLY A 119 -6.84 7.42 4.37
CA GLY A 119 -7.38 6.31 5.14
C GLY A 119 -6.86 6.29 6.57
N LEU A 120 -7.60 5.59 7.44
CA LEU A 120 -7.21 5.33 8.80
C LEU A 120 -7.58 3.89 9.17
N ARG A 121 -6.58 3.08 9.53
CA ARG A 121 -6.75 1.69 9.93
C ARG A 121 -6.54 1.54 11.44
N PHE A 122 -7.42 0.77 12.08
CA PHE A 122 -7.30 0.38 13.48
C PHE A 122 -7.06 -1.12 13.57
N ARG A 123 -6.14 -1.55 14.44
CA ARG A 123 -5.95 -2.96 14.78
C ARG A 123 -6.17 -3.14 16.26
N ILE A 124 -7.07 -4.06 16.62
CA ILE A 124 -7.34 -4.42 18.01
C ILE A 124 -6.88 -5.87 18.18
N ALA A 125 -5.98 -6.09 19.14
CA ALA A 125 -5.50 -7.41 19.52
C ALA A 125 -5.89 -7.68 20.97
N TRP A 126 -6.62 -8.77 21.20
CA TRP A 126 -6.92 -9.27 22.53
C TRP A 126 -6.38 -10.69 22.68
N SER A 127 -6.00 -11.05 23.91
CA SER A 127 -5.69 -12.42 24.29
C SER A 127 -6.83 -12.91 25.18
N SER A 128 -7.49 -14.00 24.79
CA SER A 128 -8.38 -14.74 25.68
C SER A 128 -7.53 -15.69 26.52
N HIS A 129 -7.65 -15.60 27.84
CA HIS A 129 -7.17 -16.63 28.76
C HIS A 129 -8.17 -17.78 28.85
#